data_AF-A0A821S2T8-F1
#
_entry.id   AF-A0A821S2T8-F1
#
_cell.length_a   1.000
_cell.length_b   1.000
_cell.length_c   1.000
_cell.angle_alpha   90.00
_cell.angle_beta   90.00
_cell.angle_gamma   90.00
#
_symmetry.space_group_name_H-M   'P 1'
#
loop_
_entity.id
_entity.type
_entity.pdbx_description
1 polymer ?
#
loop_
_entity_poly.entity_id
_entity_poly.type
_entity_poly.pdbx_seq_one_letter_code
_entity_poly.pdbx_strand_id
1 'polypeptide(L)'
;MSNTLQRINFSKEVLSFYGETFYNFVEQHCGIVVREIIQIQDISSTERLLTVDDIFALIQLDSEELITLKRKAGIFLNDGRFILKKRISL
;
A
#
# COMPACT_ATOMS: atom_id res chain seq x y z
N MET A 1 -10.72 -19.75 -19.03
CA MET A 1 -9.32 -19.28 -19.04
C MET A 1 -8.83 -19.33 -17.60
N SER A 2 -7.90 -20.23 -17.32
CA SER A 2 -7.45 -20.52 -15.96
C SER A 2 -6.52 -19.40 -15.49
N ASN A 3 -6.96 -18.59 -14.53
CA ASN A 3 -6.11 -17.66 -13.81
C ASN A 3 -5.19 -18.48 -12.90
N THR A 4 -4.07 -18.92 -13.45
CA THR A 4 -2.99 -19.51 -12.66
C THR A 4 -2.39 -18.38 -11.83
N LEU A 5 -2.87 -18.23 -10.60
CA LEU A 5 -2.16 -17.49 -9.56
C LEU A 5 -0.74 -18.06 -9.54
N GLN A 6 0.22 -17.29 -10.05
CA GLN A 6 1.62 -17.65 -9.94
C GLN A 6 1.89 -17.86 -8.45
N ARG A 7 2.31 -19.07 -8.07
CA ARG A 7 2.77 -19.36 -6.71
C ARG A 7 3.96 -18.44 -6.45
N ILE A 8 3.72 -17.32 -5.77
CA ILE A 8 4.78 -16.48 -5.21
C ILE A 8 5.42 -17.34 -4.12
N ASN A 9 6.60 -17.87 -4.42
CA ASN A 9 7.40 -18.61 -3.46
C ASN A 9 8.11 -17.57 -2.58
N PHE A 10 7.44 -17.12 -1.52
CA PHE A 10 8.08 -16.23 -0.54
C PHE A 10 9.25 -17.00 0.07
N SER A 11 10.47 -16.55 -0.19
CA SER A 11 11.62 -17.06 0.55
C SER A 11 11.36 -16.85 2.04
N LYS A 12 11.79 -17.78 2.90
CA LYS A 12 11.64 -17.66 4.36
C LYS A 12 12.15 -16.32 4.90
N GLU A 13 13.09 -15.72 4.17
CA GLU A 13 13.66 -14.40 4.42
C GLU A 13 12.62 -13.26 4.31
N VAL A 14 11.75 -13.26 3.29
CA VAL A 14 10.73 -12.18 3.13
C VAL A 14 9.70 -12.21 4.26
N LEU A 15 9.33 -13.40 4.75
CA LEU A 15 8.43 -13.55 5.90
C LEU A 15 9.06 -13.04 7.20
N SER A 16 10.39 -12.92 7.26
CA SER A 16 11.10 -12.39 8.43
C SER A 16 11.29 -10.87 8.41
N PHE A 17 10.85 -10.16 7.35
CA PHE A 17 11.00 -8.72 7.28
C PHE A 17 10.12 -8.00 8.30
N TYR A 18 10.76 -7.09 9.04
CA TYR A 18 10.16 -6.29 10.09
C TYR A 18 10.77 -4.87 10.10
N GLY A 19 9.99 -3.88 10.52
CA GLY A 19 10.41 -2.49 10.67
C GLY A 19 10.93 -1.88 9.36
N GLU A 20 12.06 -1.18 9.42
CA GLU A 20 12.63 -0.51 8.24
C GLU A 20 13.03 -1.49 7.12
N THR A 21 13.45 -2.72 7.42
CA THR A 21 13.73 -3.72 6.38
C THR A 21 12.48 -4.04 5.58
N PHE A 22 11.34 -4.16 6.26
CA PHE A 22 10.05 -4.35 5.61
C PHE A 22 9.63 -3.10 4.83
N TYR A 23 9.76 -1.90 5.41
CA TYR A 23 9.40 -0.65 4.71
C TYR A 23 10.25 -0.39 3.47
N ASN A 24 11.55 -0.68 3.52
CA ASN A 24 12.45 -0.58 2.37
C ASN A 24 12.06 -1.57 1.28
N PHE A 25 11.70 -2.81 1.65
CA PHE A 25 11.20 -3.80 0.72
C PHE A 25 9.91 -3.31 0.03
N VAL A 26 8.94 -2.79 0.80
CA VAL A 26 7.71 -2.21 0.26
C VAL A 26 8.02 -1.04 -0.68
N GLU A 27 8.91 -0.12 -0.31
CA GLU A 27 9.26 1.01 -1.17
C GLU A 27 9.94 0.56 -2.48
N GLN A 28 10.87 -0.39 -2.40
CA GLN A 28 11.58 -0.90 -3.57
C GLN A 28 10.64 -1.56 -4.57
N HIS A 29 9.60 -2.25 -4.11
CA HIS A 29 8.70 -3.04 -4.97
C HIS A 29 7.38 -2.34 -5.31
N CYS A 30 6.88 -1.47 -4.42
CA CYS A 30 5.57 -0.84 -4.53
C CYS A 30 5.64 0.70 -4.55
N GLY A 31 6.82 1.27 -4.31
CA GLY A 31 7.07 2.71 -4.30
C GLY A 31 6.81 3.39 -2.96
N ILE A 32 7.38 4.59 -2.83
CA ILE A 32 7.35 5.39 -1.59
C ILE A 32 5.93 5.66 -1.07
N VAL A 33 4.94 5.80 -1.96
CA VAL A 33 3.55 6.07 -1.58
C VAL A 33 2.94 4.88 -0.83
N VAL A 34 3.19 3.66 -1.30
CA VAL A 34 2.68 2.44 -0.64
C VAL A 34 3.38 2.22 0.70
N ARG A 35 4.69 2.52 0.77
CA ARG A 35 5.42 2.57 2.06
C ARG A 35 4.75 3.52 3.05
N GLU A 36 4.45 4.76 2.64
CA GLU A 36 3.77 5.74 3.50
C GLU A 36 2.39 5.23 3.96
N ILE A 37 1.57 4.64 3.07
CA ILE A 37 0.26 4.08 3.40
C ILE A 37 0.36 2.97 4.45
N ILE A 38 1.30 2.04 4.26
CA ILE A 38 1.50 0.89 5.15
C ILE A 38 2.05 1.35 6.52
N GLN A 39 2.93 2.34 6.53
CA GLN A 39 3.48 2.92 7.76
C GLN A 39 2.42 3.65 8.59
N ILE A 40 1.50 4.40 7.95
CA ILE A 40 0.38 5.07 8.66
C ILE A 40 -0.56 4.05 9.31
N GLN A 41 -0.72 2.88 8.70
CA GLN A 41 -1.56 1.79 9.24
C GLN A 41 -0.87 0.98 10.35
N ASP A 42 0.35 1.36 10.75
CA ASP A 42 1.18 0.61 11.70
C ASP A 42 1.32 -0.88 11.30
N ILE A 43 1.44 -1.11 9.99
CA ILE A 43 1.76 -2.43 9.43
C ILE A 43 3.28 -2.45 9.28
N SER A 44 3.96 -3.05 10.24
CA SER A 44 5.42 -3.00 10.34
C SER A 44 6.11 -4.31 9.96
N SER A 45 5.38 -5.31 9.47
CA SER A 45 5.95 -6.61 9.10
C SER A 45 5.20 -7.29 7.97
N THR A 46 5.88 -8.20 7.28
CA THR A 46 5.26 -9.05 6.25
C THR A 46 4.12 -9.88 6.84
N GLU A 47 4.31 -10.46 8.02
CA GLU A 47 3.28 -11.25 8.70
C GLU A 47 2.03 -10.42 8.97
N ARG A 48 2.19 -9.21 9.53
CA ARG A 48 1.06 -8.33 9.82
C ARG A 48 0.35 -7.91 8.54
N LEU A 49 1.10 -7.59 7.48
CA LEU A 49 0.53 -7.29 6.17
C LEU A 49 -0.34 -8.43 5.63
N LEU A 50 0.11 -9.68 5.78
CA LEU A 50 -0.64 -10.87 5.33
C LEU A 50 -1.91 -11.14 6.15
N THR A 51 -2.01 -10.59 7.36
CA THR A 51 -3.19 -10.70 8.23
C THR A 51 -4.20 -9.55 8.07
N VAL A 52 -3.86 -8.52 7.30
CA VAL A 52 -4.77 -7.39 7.06
C VAL A 52 -5.72 -7.76 5.93
N ASP A 53 -7.02 -7.75 6.22
CA ASP A 53 -8.07 -8.11 5.27
C ASP A 53 -8.15 -7.13 4.09
N ASP A 54 -8.03 -5.83 4.35
CA ASP A 54 -8.03 -4.79 3.33
C ASP A 54 -7.09 -3.63 3.71
N ILE A 55 -5.90 -3.62 3.12
CA ILE A 55 -4.87 -2.57 3.32
C ILE A 55 -5.31 -1.20 2.78
N PHE A 56 -6.39 -1.16 1.99
CA PHE A 56 -6.93 0.06 1.41
C PHE A 56 -8.15 0.57 2.19
N ALA A 57 -8.62 -0.13 3.23
CA ALA A 57 -9.72 0.33 4.06
C ALA A 57 -9.46 1.70 4.70
N LEU A 58 -8.18 2.01 5.02
CA LEU A 58 -7.76 3.32 5.53
C LEU A 58 -8.13 4.46 4.56
N ILE A 59 -8.15 4.22 3.25
CA ILE A 59 -8.50 5.25 2.26
C ILE A 59 -9.97 5.65 2.38
N GLN A 60 -10.83 4.81 2.94
CA GLN A 60 -12.23 5.15 3.15
C GLN A 60 -12.43 6.05 4.38
N LEU A 61 -11.43 6.18 5.26
CA LEU A 61 -11.51 7.03 6.44
C LEU A 61 -11.42 8.51 6.06
N ASP A 62 -12.21 9.34 6.75
CA ASP A 62 -12.25 10.78 6.56
C ASP A 62 -11.38 11.46 7.62
N SER A 63 -10.08 11.65 7.31
CA SER A 63 -9.13 12.38 8.15
C SER A 63 -8.29 13.34 7.30
N GLU A 64 -7.94 14.49 7.85
CA GLU A 64 -7.10 15.49 7.17
C GLU A 64 -5.70 14.96 6.82
N GLU A 65 -5.10 14.12 7.68
CA GLU A 65 -3.82 13.48 7.39
C GLU A 65 -3.93 12.57 6.15
N LEU A 66 -5.03 11.84 6.03
CA LEU A 66 -5.29 10.94 4.91
C LEU A 66 -5.62 11.68 3.61
N ILE A 67 -6.22 12.88 3.67
CA ILE A 67 -6.47 13.71 2.48
C ILE A 67 -5.16 14.02 1.75
N THR A 68 -4.09 14.32 2.49
CA THR A 68 -2.77 14.61 1.90
C THR A 68 -2.18 13.39 1.20
N LEU A 69 -2.33 12.21 1.81
CA LEU A 69 -1.89 10.93 1.25
C LEU A 69 -2.71 10.55 0.00
N LYS A 70 -4.05 10.63 0.07
CA LYS A 70 -4.96 10.40 -1.07
C LYS A 70 -4.62 11.31 -2.25
N ARG A 71 -4.23 12.56 -1.98
CA ARG A 71 -3.73 13.50 -3.00
C ARG A 71 -2.40 13.07 -3.62
N LYS A 72 -1.42 12.62 -2.82
CA LYS A 72 -0.12 12.15 -3.33
C LYS A 72 -0.24 10.88 -4.18
N ALA A 73 -1.12 9.98 -3.75
CA ALA A 73 -1.33 8.66 -4.34
C ALA A 73 -2.28 8.67 -5.55
N GLY A 74 -3.14 9.68 -5.63
CA GLY A 74 -4.12 9.84 -6.69
C GLY A 74 -5.29 8.89 -6.58
N ILE A 75 -5.88 8.79 -5.39
CA ILE A 75 -6.91 7.80 -5.07
C ILE A 75 -8.32 8.43 -5.13
N PHE A 76 -9.34 7.61 -5.39
CA PHE A 76 -10.75 7.98 -5.32
C PHE A 76 -11.15 8.41 -3.90
N LEU A 77 -11.89 9.50 -3.84
CA LEU A 77 -12.55 10.00 -2.64
C LEU A 77 -13.92 9.33 -2.51
N ASN A 78 -14.45 9.32 -1.28
CA ASN A 78 -15.72 8.69 -0.92
C ASN A 78 -16.94 9.28 -1.67
N ASP A 79 -16.79 10.44 -2.29
CA ASP A 79 -17.81 11.12 -3.09
C ASP A 79 -17.71 10.81 -4.59
N GLY A 80 -16.90 9.83 -4.98
CA GLY A 80 -16.69 9.44 -6.37
C GLY A 80 -15.77 10.37 -7.16
N ARG A 81 -15.21 11.41 -6.53
CA ARG A 81 -14.19 12.25 -7.17
C ARG A 81 -12.84 11.55 -7.12
N PHE A 82 -11.99 11.80 -8.11
CA PHE A 82 -10.66 11.23 -8.22
C PHE A 82 -9.62 12.34 -8.30
N ILE A 83 -8.51 12.16 -7.58
CA ILE A 83 -7.39 13.10 -7.61
C ILE A 83 -6.36 12.58 -8.61
N LEU A 84 -6.30 13.19 -9.79
CA LEU A 84 -5.32 12.81 -10.81
C LEU A 84 -3.95 13.39 -10.41
N LYS A 85 -2.94 12.54 -10.21
CA LYS A 85 -1.57 13.01 -10.03
C LYS A 85 -1.13 13.74 -11.30
N LYS A 86 -0.80 15.03 -11.17
CA LYS A 86 -0.41 15.92 -12.28
C LYS A 86 0.97 15.56 -12.87
N ARG A 87 1.16 14.33 -13.38
CA ARG A 87 2.34 13.84 -14.14
C ARG A 87 2.09 12.57 -14.97
N ILE A 88 0.84 12.18 -15.26
CA ILE A 88 0.58 11.18 -16.31
C ILE A 88 0.35 11.96 -17.61
N SER A 89 1.41 12.10 -18.40
CA SER A 89 1.27 12.45 -19.81
C SER A 89 0.71 11.23 -20.53
N LEU A 90 -0.46 11.38 -21.18
CA LEU A 90 -1.00 10.39 -22.11
C LEU A 90 -0.14 10.30 -23.37
#